data_AF-A0A9R0XG31-F1
#
_entry.id   AF-A0A9R0XG31-F1
#
_cell.length_a   1.000
_cell.length_b   1.000
_cell.length_c   1.000
_cell.angle_alpha   90.00
_cell.angle_beta   90.00
_cell.angle_gamma   90.00
#
_symmetry.space_group_name_H-M   'P 1'
#
loop_
_entity.id
_entity.type
_entity.pdbx_description
1 polymer ?
#
loop_
_entity_poly.entity_id
_entity_poly.type
_entity_poly.pdbx_seq_one_letter_code
_entity_poly.pdbx_strand_id
1 'polypeptide(L)'
;MRAPAMLRLAAAGIALVALLAAAPPAAAFYLPGVAPTDFAKGDELLVKVNKLTSIKTQLPYTYYSLPFCKPNTIVDSSENLGEVLRGDRIENSPYVFQMREPKMCQIICKITVTEKEAKELKEKIEDEYRVNMVLDNLPLVVPVQRPDRNTVAYQGGYHVGIKGQYAGVSSYRLFMLTHVFTCMIGTNEFTYINIFPEQG
;
A
#
# COMPACT_ATOMS: atom_id res chain seq x y z
N MET A 1 -38.27 -61.78 -17.09
CA MET A 1 -37.06 -62.17 -16.34
C MET A 1 -36.27 -60.92 -16.01
N ARG A 2 -36.18 -60.51 -14.72
CA ARG A 2 -35.39 -59.34 -14.30
C ARG A 2 -33.93 -59.77 -14.15
N ALA A 3 -33.00 -59.02 -14.76
CA ALA A 3 -31.57 -59.25 -14.60
C ALA A 3 -31.18 -59.21 -13.12
N PRO A 4 -30.23 -60.05 -12.64
CA PRO A 4 -29.85 -60.11 -11.24
C PRO A 4 -29.27 -58.76 -10.81
N ALA A 5 -29.66 -58.28 -9.62
CA ALA A 5 -29.30 -56.95 -9.12
C ALA A 5 -27.79 -56.66 -9.19
N MET A 6 -26.95 -57.69 -8.98
CA MET A 6 -25.49 -57.66 -9.09
C MET A 6 -24.97 -57.16 -10.45
N LEU A 7 -25.63 -57.53 -11.56
CA LEU A 7 -25.19 -57.16 -12.91
C LEU A 7 -25.50 -55.69 -13.24
N ARG A 8 -26.57 -55.15 -12.64
CA ARG A 8 -26.93 -53.72 -12.75
C ARG A 8 -25.98 -52.82 -11.96
N LEU A 9 -25.53 -53.29 -10.79
CA LEU A 9 -24.53 -52.61 -9.97
C LEU A 9 -23.16 -52.56 -10.66
N ALA A 10 -22.72 -53.66 -11.28
CA ALA A 10 -21.47 -53.69 -12.02
C ALA A 10 -21.49 -52.77 -13.26
N ALA A 11 -22.58 -52.79 -14.03
CA ALA A 11 -22.74 -51.91 -15.19
C ALA A 11 -22.78 -50.43 -14.80
N ALA A 12 -23.46 -50.09 -13.69
CA ALA A 12 -23.47 -48.72 -13.16
C ALA A 12 -22.07 -48.27 -12.69
N GLY A 13 -21.29 -49.17 -12.08
CA GLY A 13 -19.91 -48.88 -11.67
C GLY A 13 -18.99 -48.61 -12.87
N ILE A 14 -19.08 -49.42 -13.93
CA ILE A 14 -18.28 -49.24 -15.15
C ILE A 14 -18.66 -47.92 -15.85
N ALA A 15 -19.95 -47.60 -15.92
CA ALA A 15 -20.42 -46.34 -16.50
C ALA A 15 -19.91 -45.11 -15.72
N LEU A 16 -19.86 -45.18 -14.39
CA LEU A 16 -19.36 -44.09 -13.56
C LEU A 16 -17.85 -43.86 -13.75
N VAL A 17 -17.06 -44.94 -13.84
CA VAL A 17 -15.61 -44.86 -14.08
C VAL A 17 -15.32 -44.30 -15.47
N ALA A 18 -16.08 -44.71 -16.49
CA ALA A 18 -15.95 -44.15 -17.83
C ALA A 18 -16.31 -42.66 -17.88
N LEU A 19 -17.30 -42.22 -17.11
CA LEU A 19 -17.70 -40.82 -17.02
C LEU A 19 -16.61 -39.95 -16.34
N LEU A 20 -15.97 -40.47 -15.29
CA LEU A 20 -14.85 -39.80 -14.61
C LEU A 20 -13.59 -39.72 -15.50
N ALA A 21 -13.31 -40.75 -16.30
CA ALA A 21 -12.18 -40.77 -17.23
C ALA A 21 -12.38 -39.85 -18.45
N ALA A 22 -13.62 -39.53 -18.80
CA ALA A 22 -13.96 -38.62 -19.89
C ALA A 22 -14.00 -37.14 -19.47
N ALA A 23 -13.78 -36.83 -18.18
CA ALA A 23 -13.72 -35.45 -17.72
C ALA A 23 -12.48 -34.75 -18.30
N PRO A 24 -12.63 -33.60 -19.00
CA PRO A 24 -11.49 -32.84 -19.48
C PRO A 24 -10.64 -32.33 -18.31
N PRO A 25 -9.32 -32.21 -18.46
CA PRO A 25 -8.48 -31.61 -17.44
C PRO A 25 -8.96 -30.17 -17.17
N ALA A 26 -9.36 -29.91 -15.93
CA ALA A 26 -9.72 -28.57 -15.51
C ALA A 26 -8.43 -27.75 -15.40
N ALA A 27 -8.28 -26.73 -16.24
CA ALA A 27 -7.25 -25.72 -16.07
C ALA A 27 -7.68 -24.80 -14.92
N ALA A 28 -7.17 -25.05 -13.71
CA ALA A 28 -7.32 -24.12 -12.61
C ALA A 28 -6.41 -22.92 -12.88
N PHE A 29 -7.02 -21.77 -13.20
CA PHE A 29 -6.30 -20.50 -13.28
C PHE A 29 -6.41 -19.82 -11.93
N TYR A 30 -5.27 -19.61 -11.28
CA TYR A 30 -5.21 -18.78 -10.09
C TYR A 30 -5.15 -17.32 -10.53
N LEU A 31 -5.94 -16.46 -9.90
CA LEU A 31 -5.96 -15.04 -10.25
C LEU A 31 -4.59 -14.42 -9.91
N PRO A 32 -3.95 -13.69 -10.83
CA PRO A 32 -2.74 -12.94 -10.53
C PRO A 32 -3.01 -11.94 -9.38
N GLY A 33 -2.06 -11.84 -8.46
CA GLY A 33 -2.12 -10.90 -7.32
C GLY A 33 -2.77 -11.42 -6.04
N VAL A 34 -3.20 -12.68 -5.97
CA VAL A 34 -3.84 -13.26 -4.78
C VAL A 34 -2.93 -14.26 -4.05
N ALA A 35 -1.85 -14.70 -4.71
CA ALA A 35 -0.97 -15.74 -4.19
C ALA A 35 -0.01 -15.11 -3.18
N PRO A 36 0.15 -15.68 -1.98
CA PRO A 36 1.09 -15.16 -1.00
C PRO A 36 2.52 -15.26 -1.52
N THR A 37 3.26 -14.18 -1.37
CA THR A 37 4.69 -14.08 -1.64
C THR A 37 5.46 -14.27 -0.34
N ASP A 38 6.27 -15.33 -0.27
CA ASP A 38 7.13 -15.58 0.88
C ASP A 38 8.45 -14.80 0.72
N PHE A 39 8.85 -14.08 1.76
CA PHE A 39 10.11 -13.33 1.80
C PHE A 39 11.06 -13.92 2.84
N ALA A 40 12.30 -14.16 2.42
CA ALA A 40 13.40 -14.50 3.30
C ALA A 40 13.99 -13.24 3.97
N LYS A 41 14.78 -13.44 5.03
CA LYS A 41 15.52 -12.34 5.67
C LYS A 41 16.50 -11.73 4.66
N GLY A 42 16.51 -10.41 4.55
CA GLY A 42 17.37 -9.66 3.63
C GLY A 42 16.79 -9.45 2.24
N ASP A 43 15.65 -10.06 1.92
CA ASP A 43 14.97 -9.84 0.65
C ASP A 43 14.50 -8.38 0.52
N GLU A 44 14.60 -7.85 -0.70
CA GLU A 44 14.18 -6.50 -0.99
C GLU A 44 12.66 -6.42 -1.12
N LEU A 45 12.06 -5.53 -0.32
CA LEU A 45 10.64 -5.21 -0.33
C LEU A 45 10.45 -3.86 -1.00
N LEU A 46 9.82 -3.89 -2.18
CA LEU A 46 9.51 -2.70 -2.97
C LEU A 46 8.18 -2.11 -2.52
N VAL A 47 8.20 -0.86 -2.07
CA VAL A 47 6.96 -0.15 -1.76
C VAL A 47 6.36 0.41 -3.03
N LYS A 48 5.05 0.32 -3.15
CA LYS A 48 4.29 0.94 -4.24
C LYS A 48 3.43 2.07 -3.68
N VAL A 49 3.24 3.10 -4.48
CA VAL A 49 2.40 4.25 -4.15
C VAL A 49 1.11 4.15 -4.94
N ASN A 50 0.01 4.52 -4.30
CA ASN A 50 -1.29 4.60 -4.93
C ASN A 50 -1.72 6.08 -4.95
N LYS A 51 -2.99 6.37 -4.67
CA LYS A 51 -3.59 7.70 -4.67
C LYS A 51 -3.48 8.42 -3.33
N LEU A 52 -3.54 9.74 -3.43
CA LEU A 52 -3.81 10.64 -2.32
C LEU A 52 -5.32 10.74 -2.09
N THR A 53 -5.75 10.53 -0.86
CA THR A 53 -7.18 10.62 -0.47
C THR A 53 -7.35 11.54 0.71
N SER A 54 -8.43 12.31 0.74
CA SER A 54 -8.78 13.18 1.86
C SER A 54 -10.12 12.75 2.46
N ILE A 55 -10.30 12.98 3.76
CA ILE A 55 -11.61 12.83 4.42
C ILE A 55 -12.51 14.06 4.20
N LYS A 56 -11.95 15.21 3.82
CA LYS A 56 -12.68 16.46 3.57
C LYS A 56 -13.16 16.55 2.14
N THR A 57 -12.34 16.11 1.19
CA THR A 57 -12.63 16.24 -0.24
C THR A 57 -12.78 14.87 -0.88
N GLN A 58 -13.79 14.69 -1.72
CA GLN A 58 -14.07 13.41 -2.41
C GLN A 58 -13.18 13.14 -3.63
N LEU A 59 -12.23 14.03 -3.93
CA LEU A 59 -11.37 13.93 -5.12
C LEU A 59 -10.05 13.24 -4.80
N PRO A 60 -9.76 12.06 -5.39
CA PRO A 60 -8.45 11.44 -5.30
C PRO A 60 -7.46 12.11 -6.26
N TYR A 61 -6.21 12.25 -5.83
CA TYR A 61 -5.11 12.74 -6.65
C TYR A 61 -4.03 11.65 -6.80
N THR A 62 -3.22 11.72 -7.85
CA THR A 62 -2.08 10.81 -8.03
C THR A 62 -0.97 11.15 -7.03
N TYR A 63 -0.16 10.17 -6.61
CA TYR A 63 0.94 10.42 -5.69
C TYR A 63 1.89 11.50 -6.23
N TYR A 64 2.30 11.36 -7.50
CA TYR A 64 3.24 12.26 -8.15
C TYR A 64 2.67 13.62 -8.59
N SER A 65 1.41 13.94 -8.22
CA SER A 65 0.86 15.30 -8.38
C SER A 65 1.52 16.28 -7.41
N LEU A 66 2.00 15.80 -6.27
CA LEU A 66 2.79 16.59 -5.33
C LEU A 66 4.28 16.43 -5.63
N PRO A 67 5.11 17.40 -5.20
CA PRO A 67 6.56 17.34 -5.38
C PRO A 67 7.15 16.29 -4.42
N PHE A 68 6.93 15.00 -4.66
CA PHE A 68 7.58 13.90 -3.94
C PHE A 68 8.80 13.38 -4.72
N CYS A 69 9.63 12.57 -4.05
CA CYS A 69 10.72 11.85 -4.72
C CYS A 69 10.17 10.96 -5.84
N LYS A 70 10.71 11.13 -7.06
CA LYS A 70 10.34 10.31 -8.23
C LYS A 70 11.48 9.34 -8.55
N PRO A 71 11.18 8.08 -8.89
CA PRO A 71 12.17 7.16 -9.45
C PRO A 71 12.49 7.56 -10.89
N ASN A 72 13.58 7.01 -11.45
CA ASN A 72 14.02 7.30 -12.83
C ASN A 72 12.94 6.96 -13.88
N THR A 73 12.20 5.88 -13.65
CA THR A 73 11.10 5.43 -14.52
C THR A 73 9.89 5.11 -13.67
N ILE A 74 8.76 5.76 -13.98
CA ILE A 74 7.47 5.49 -13.35
C ILE A 74 6.77 4.40 -14.16
N VAL A 75 6.47 3.29 -13.50
CA VAL A 75 5.81 2.12 -14.07
C VAL A 75 4.55 1.85 -13.26
N ASP A 76 3.43 1.71 -13.96
CA ASP A 76 2.14 1.30 -13.38
C ASP A 76 2.14 -0.22 -13.23
N SER A 77 1.81 -0.69 -12.04
CA SER A 77 1.84 -2.09 -11.62
C SER A 77 0.54 -2.38 -10.87
N SER A 78 -0.52 -2.69 -11.60
CA SER A 78 -1.74 -3.24 -10.99
C SER A 78 -1.48 -4.67 -10.52
N GLU A 79 -1.76 -4.96 -9.25
CA GLU A 79 -1.47 -6.29 -8.68
C GLU A 79 -2.57 -7.29 -9.02
N ASN A 80 -3.83 -6.85 -8.96
CA ASN A 80 -4.99 -7.71 -9.16
C ASN A 80 -5.98 -7.13 -10.17
N LEU A 81 -6.82 -8.02 -10.72
CA LEU A 81 -7.86 -7.64 -11.69
C LEU A 81 -8.85 -6.62 -11.11
N GLY A 82 -9.12 -6.66 -9.81
CA GLY A 82 -10.03 -5.73 -9.14
C GLY A 82 -9.52 -4.29 -9.11
N GLU A 83 -8.21 -4.08 -9.04
CA GLU A 83 -7.56 -2.76 -9.12
C GLU A 83 -7.63 -2.19 -10.53
N VAL A 84 -7.38 -3.03 -11.53
CA VAL A 84 -7.52 -2.67 -12.94
C VAL A 84 -8.95 -2.19 -13.22
N LEU A 85 -9.96 -2.94 -12.77
CA LEU A 85 -11.37 -2.59 -12.98
C LEU A 85 -11.82 -1.33 -12.22
N ARG A 86 -11.21 -1.06 -11.06
CA ARG A 86 -11.45 0.18 -10.31
C ARG A 86 -10.71 1.38 -10.90
N GLY A 87 -9.79 1.15 -11.85
CA GLY A 87 -8.92 2.18 -12.40
C GLY A 87 -7.89 2.69 -11.39
N ASP A 88 -7.52 1.86 -10.41
CA ASP A 88 -6.45 2.20 -9.49
C ASP A 88 -5.11 2.18 -10.22
N ARG A 89 -4.33 3.27 -10.06
CA ARG A 89 -3.01 3.44 -10.65
C ARG A 89 -1.98 3.26 -9.54
N ILE A 90 -1.35 2.08 -9.51
CA ILE A 90 -0.37 1.74 -8.48
C ILE A 90 0.99 1.90 -9.14
N GLU A 91 1.74 2.90 -8.71
CA GLU A 91 3.01 3.26 -9.32
C GLU A 91 4.17 2.79 -8.43
N ASN A 92 5.29 2.44 -9.04
CA ASN A 92 6.51 2.16 -8.28
C ASN A 92 6.99 3.41 -7.54
N SER A 93 7.68 3.21 -6.42
CA SER A 93 8.24 4.27 -5.61
C SER A 93 9.76 4.06 -5.42
N PRO A 94 10.52 5.09 -5.01
CA PRO A 94 11.95 4.95 -4.73
C PRO A 94 12.25 4.30 -3.37
N TYR A 95 11.21 3.89 -2.63
CA TYR A 95 11.32 3.31 -1.30
C TYR A 95 11.62 1.80 -1.41
N VAL A 96 12.80 1.39 -0.93
CA VAL A 96 13.22 -0.02 -0.87
C VAL A 96 13.55 -0.38 0.57
N PHE A 97 12.95 -1.46 1.06
CA PHE A 97 13.20 -2.01 2.38
C PHE A 97 13.85 -3.39 2.29
N GLN A 98 14.46 -3.84 3.38
CA GLN A 98 14.98 -5.20 3.50
C GLN A 98 14.20 -5.95 4.58
N MET A 99 13.74 -7.15 4.25
CA MET A 99 12.91 -7.95 5.14
C MET A 99 13.68 -8.33 6.41
N ARG A 100 13.07 -8.04 7.58
CA ARG A 100 13.65 -8.24 8.92
C ARG A 100 14.95 -7.47 9.18
N GLU A 101 15.15 -6.33 8.49
CA GLU A 101 16.27 -5.43 8.73
C GLU A 101 15.77 -4.01 9.00
N PRO A 102 15.66 -3.60 10.27
CA PRO A 102 15.16 -2.27 10.61
C PRO A 102 16.18 -1.22 10.16
N LYS A 103 15.76 -0.32 9.26
CA LYS A 103 16.52 0.86 8.86
C LYS A 103 15.82 2.11 9.39
N MET A 104 16.55 2.87 10.20
CA MET A 104 16.08 4.12 10.78
C MET A 104 16.72 5.31 10.06
N CYS A 105 15.90 6.31 9.73
CA CYS A 105 16.33 7.62 9.20
C CYS A 105 17.22 7.55 7.94
N GLN A 106 16.75 6.87 6.89
CA GLN A 106 17.40 6.90 5.58
C GLN A 106 16.86 8.02 4.70
N ILE A 107 17.76 8.90 4.23
CA ILE A 107 17.44 9.97 3.26
C ILE A 107 17.38 9.37 1.86
N ILE A 108 16.25 9.56 1.18
CA ILE A 108 16.03 9.01 -0.17
C ILE A 108 16.34 10.04 -1.24
N CYS A 109 15.79 11.24 -1.08
CA CYS A 109 16.09 12.36 -1.96
C CYS A 109 15.96 13.68 -1.22
N LYS A 110 16.63 14.70 -1.75
CA LYS A 110 16.42 16.10 -1.39
C LYS A 110 15.73 16.78 -2.56
N ILE A 111 14.68 17.51 -2.28
CA ILE A 111 13.98 18.31 -3.29
C ILE A 111 14.01 19.78 -2.89
N THR A 112 14.11 20.63 -3.89
CA THR A 112 13.90 22.07 -3.76
C THR A 112 12.52 22.39 -4.30
N VAL A 113 11.63 22.85 -3.43
CA VAL A 113 10.24 23.14 -3.77
C VAL A 113 10.12 24.60 -4.20
N THR A 114 9.43 24.86 -5.32
CA THR A 114 9.12 26.22 -5.77
C THR A 114 7.98 26.83 -4.95
N GLU A 115 7.81 28.16 -4.99
CA GLU A 115 6.74 28.84 -4.23
C GLU A 115 5.33 28.35 -4.61
N LYS A 116 5.13 28.00 -5.90
CA LYS A 116 3.87 27.45 -6.40
C LYS A 116 3.59 26.07 -5.81
N GLU A 117 4.57 25.17 -5.88
CA GLU A 117 4.46 23.81 -5.33
C GLU A 117 4.32 23.82 -3.80
N ALA A 118 4.97 24.76 -3.12
CA ALA A 118 4.83 24.94 -1.67
C ALA A 118 3.40 25.36 -1.30
N LYS A 119 2.76 26.18 -2.13
CA LYS A 119 1.35 26.56 -1.96
C LYS A 119 0.41 25.38 -2.17
N GLU A 120 0.61 24.60 -3.24
CA GLU A 120 -0.19 23.39 -3.51
C GLU A 120 -0.05 22.37 -2.38
N LEU A 121 1.18 22.12 -1.91
CA LEU A 121 1.44 21.25 -0.78
C LEU A 121 0.73 21.74 0.48
N LYS A 122 0.79 23.06 0.75
CA LYS A 122 0.08 23.66 1.88
C LYS A 122 -1.41 23.38 1.78
N GLU A 123 -2.04 23.69 0.65
CA GLU A 123 -3.48 23.43 0.42
C GLU A 123 -3.83 21.95 0.68
N LYS A 124 -3.03 21.00 0.19
CA LYS A 124 -3.25 19.57 0.44
C LYS A 124 -3.11 19.17 1.92
N ILE A 125 -2.25 19.83 2.67
CA ILE A 125 -2.17 19.60 4.12
C ILE A 125 -3.39 20.20 4.83
N GLU A 126 -3.90 21.35 4.39
CA GLU A 126 -5.12 21.96 4.96
C GLU A 126 -6.36 21.09 4.72
N ASP A 127 -6.41 20.47 3.55
CA ASP A 127 -7.44 19.51 3.14
C ASP A 127 -7.25 18.11 3.76
N GLU A 128 -6.25 17.91 4.62
CA GLU A 128 -5.97 16.63 5.31
C GLU A 128 -5.81 15.44 4.35
N TYR A 129 -5.11 15.66 3.23
CA TYR A 129 -4.76 14.58 2.34
C TYR A 129 -3.87 13.56 3.04
N ARG A 130 -4.12 12.29 2.70
CA ARG A 130 -3.41 11.11 3.16
C ARG A 130 -2.81 10.41 1.97
N VAL A 131 -1.60 9.91 2.14
CA VAL A 131 -0.87 9.12 1.17
C VAL A 131 -1.21 7.65 1.39
N ASN A 132 -1.75 6.99 0.37
CA ASN A 132 -1.94 5.54 0.39
C ASN A 132 -0.75 4.86 -0.29
N MET A 133 -0.12 3.96 0.44
CA MET A 133 0.96 3.11 -0.05
C MET A 133 0.56 1.64 0.11
N VAL A 134 1.17 0.81 -0.71
CA VAL A 134 0.97 -0.63 -0.73
C VAL A 134 2.32 -1.30 -0.61
N LEU A 135 2.41 -2.29 0.28
CA LEU A 135 3.57 -3.14 0.47
C LEU A 135 3.08 -4.58 0.47
N ASP A 136 3.61 -5.41 -0.42
CA ASP A 136 3.19 -6.83 -0.52
C ASP A 136 1.66 -7.00 -0.62
N ASN A 137 1.03 -6.20 -1.48
CA ASN A 137 -0.42 -6.19 -1.72
C ASN A 137 -1.26 -5.82 -0.48
N LEU A 138 -0.62 -5.36 0.59
CA LEU A 138 -1.27 -4.87 1.80
C LEU A 138 -1.20 -3.34 1.90
N PRO A 139 -2.30 -2.67 2.29
CA PRO A 139 -2.29 -1.23 2.49
C PRO A 139 -1.46 -0.87 3.73
N LEU A 140 -0.65 0.17 3.61
CA LEU A 140 0.08 0.72 4.74
C LEU A 140 -0.89 1.41 5.71
N VAL A 141 -0.80 1.09 6.98
CA VAL A 141 -1.64 1.66 8.04
C VAL A 141 -0.79 2.35 9.11
N VAL A 142 -1.34 3.41 9.69
CA VAL A 142 -0.72 4.16 10.79
C VAL A 142 -1.57 3.99 12.06
N PRO A 143 -0.94 3.64 13.21
CA PRO A 143 -1.63 3.60 14.48
C PRO A 143 -1.96 5.02 14.97
N VAL A 144 -3.20 5.25 15.37
CA VAL A 144 -3.71 6.50 15.93
C VAL A 144 -4.37 6.22 17.27
N GLN A 145 -3.95 6.93 18.31
CA GLN A 145 -4.58 6.80 19.62
C GLN A 145 -5.98 7.42 19.60
N ARG A 146 -6.98 6.66 20.04
CA ARG A 146 -8.32 7.21 20.25
C ARG A 146 -8.40 7.90 21.61
N PRO A 147 -8.81 9.18 21.67
CA PRO A 147 -8.96 9.90 22.94
C PRO A 147 -9.94 9.23 23.91
N ASP A 148 -10.95 8.55 23.35
CA ASP A 148 -12.10 8.03 24.10
C ASP A 148 -11.84 6.70 24.83
N ARG A 149 -10.94 5.84 24.32
CA ARG A 149 -10.85 4.45 24.81
C ARG A 149 -9.46 3.96 25.20
N ASN A 150 -8.43 4.81 25.21
CA ASN A 150 -7.04 4.38 25.41
C ASN A 150 -6.65 3.19 24.49
N THR A 151 -7.34 3.04 23.36
CA THR A 151 -7.15 1.98 22.36
C THR A 151 -6.53 2.59 21.11
N VAL A 152 -5.68 1.80 20.46
CA VAL A 152 -5.04 2.18 19.20
C VAL A 152 -5.95 1.77 18.04
N ALA A 153 -6.25 2.70 17.15
CA ALA A 153 -6.95 2.44 15.90
C ALA A 153 -5.97 2.53 14.73
N TYR A 154 -6.10 1.62 13.76
CA TYR A 154 -5.30 1.66 12.54
C TYR A 154 -6.05 2.42 11.46
N GLN A 155 -5.42 3.43 10.89
CA GLN A 155 -5.97 4.19 9.78
C GLN A 155 -5.13 3.98 8.53
N GLY A 156 -5.78 3.84 7.38
CA GLY A 156 -5.11 3.69 6.09
C GLY A 156 -4.33 4.95 5.70
N GLY A 157 -3.08 4.76 5.28
CA GLY A 157 -2.21 5.83 4.84
C GLY A 157 -1.78 6.79 5.96
N TYR A 158 -0.78 7.61 5.66
CA TYR A 158 -0.28 8.66 6.55
C TYR A 158 -0.65 10.04 6.00
N HIS A 159 -0.79 11.05 6.88
CA HIS A 159 -1.09 12.41 6.43
C HIS A 159 0.09 13.00 5.65
N VAL A 160 -0.17 13.73 4.56
CA VAL A 160 0.88 14.45 3.82
C VAL A 160 1.65 15.40 4.75
N GLY A 161 0.95 16.01 5.71
CA GLY A 161 1.55 16.80 6.76
C GLY A 161 0.60 17.09 7.91
N ILE A 162 1.15 17.70 8.96
CA ILE A 162 0.42 18.17 10.14
C ILE A 162 0.61 19.67 10.32
N LYS A 163 -0.44 20.33 10.81
CA LYS A 163 -0.35 21.71 11.30
C LYS A 163 0.11 21.66 12.74
N GLY A 164 1.28 22.22 13.03
CA GLY A 164 1.82 22.34 14.38
C GLY A 164 2.15 23.78 14.72
N GLN A 165 2.04 24.14 16.00
CA GLN A 165 2.55 25.39 16.54
C GLN A 165 3.87 25.13 17.25
N TYR A 166 4.90 25.90 16.92
CA TYR A 166 6.15 25.92 17.69
C TYR A 166 5.92 26.71 18.98
N ALA A 167 6.45 26.23 20.11
CA ALA A 167 6.46 27.01 21.35
C ALA A 167 7.15 28.36 21.10
N GLY A 168 6.37 29.46 21.12
CA GLY A 168 6.87 30.83 20.99
C GLY A 168 6.56 31.57 19.68
N VAL A 169 5.87 30.98 18.70
CA VAL A 169 5.48 31.71 17.46
C VAL A 169 4.00 31.46 17.13
N SER A 170 3.23 32.53 16.95
CA SER A 170 1.77 32.48 16.69
C SER A 170 1.37 32.01 15.29
N SER A 171 2.34 31.67 14.43
CA SER A 171 2.11 31.19 13.07
C SER A 171 2.12 29.65 13.01
N TYR A 172 1.07 29.05 12.45
CA TYR A 172 1.03 27.63 12.12
C TYR A 172 2.16 27.28 11.13
N ARG A 173 3.00 26.30 11.47
CA ARG A 173 3.95 25.71 10.53
C ARG A 173 3.42 24.36 10.06
N LEU A 174 3.57 24.10 8.77
CA LEU A 174 3.20 22.83 8.15
C LEU A 174 4.41 21.91 8.20
N PHE A 175 4.24 20.75 8.83
CA PHE A 175 5.27 19.72 8.85
C PHE A 175 4.85 18.64 7.88
N MET A 176 5.66 18.37 6.85
CA MET A 176 5.45 17.18 6.04
C MET A 176 5.76 15.95 6.88
N LEU A 177 4.81 15.03 6.96
CA LEU A 177 5.04 13.73 7.57
C LEU A 177 5.46 12.80 6.45
N THR A 178 6.75 12.55 6.32
CA THR A 178 7.24 11.47 5.47
C THR A 178 7.60 10.32 6.40
N HIS A 179 6.61 9.46 6.63
CA HIS A 179 6.66 8.23 7.42
C HIS A 179 6.86 8.35 8.95
N VAL A 180 6.29 7.36 9.63
CA VAL A 180 5.97 7.29 11.07
C VAL A 180 7.25 7.26 11.91
N PHE A 181 7.88 8.41 12.17
CA PHE A 181 8.61 8.82 13.38
C PHE A 181 9.36 10.15 13.09
N THR A 182 9.24 11.12 14.01
CA THR A 182 9.86 12.45 13.90
C THR A 182 11.38 12.36 14.03
N CYS A 183 12.15 12.43 12.94
CA CYS A 183 13.61 12.55 12.97
C CYS A 183 13.98 14.04 12.81
N MET A 184 14.61 14.67 13.83
CA MET A 184 14.99 16.09 13.78
C MET A 184 16.20 16.29 12.85
N ILE A 185 16.03 17.02 11.75
CA ILE A 185 17.12 17.47 10.88
C ILE A 185 16.94 18.97 10.60
N GLY A 186 18.06 19.71 10.57
CA GLY A 186 18.16 21.17 10.63
C GLY A 186 17.39 22.00 9.58
N THR A 187 17.46 23.31 9.76
CA THR A 187 16.35 24.25 9.64
C THR A 187 15.84 24.63 8.24
N ASN A 188 16.38 24.14 7.12
CA ASN A 188 15.98 24.63 5.79
C ASN A 188 16.00 23.59 4.63
N GLU A 189 15.98 22.27 4.89
CA GLU A 189 15.95 21.24 3.83
C GLU A 189 14.85 20.18 4.07
N PHE A 190 13.97 19.95 3.07
CA PHE A 190 13.00 18.86 3.13
C PHE A 190 13.67 17.52 2.77
N THR A 191 13.67 16.60 3.73
CA THR A 191 14.38 15.33 3.65
C THR A 191 13.38 14.17 3.79
N TYR A 192 13.29 13.31 2.79
CA TYR A 192 12.39 12.14 2.82
C TYR A 192 13.03 10.99 3.58
N ILE A 193 12.37 10.56 4.66
CA ILE A 193 12.89 9.58 5.61
C ILE A 193 12.02 8.31 5.60
N ASN A 194 12.68 7.16 5.57
CA ASN A 194 12.08 5.83 5.66
C ASN A 194 12.20 5.26 7.09
N ILE A 195 11.07 4.93 7.74
CA ILE A 195 11.04 4.24 9.05
C ILE A 195 9.76 3.40 9.18
N PHE A 196 9.89 2.12 9.47
CA PHE A 196 8.85 1.27 10.07
C PHE A 196 9.24 0.97 11.53
N PRO A 197 8.29 0.90 12.47
CA PRO A 197 8.59 0.59 13.87
C PRO A 197 9.16 -0.83 14.03
N GLU A 198 10.15 -0.96 14.91
CA GLU A 198 10.52 -2.26 15.50
C GLU A 198 9.25 -2.90 16.08
N GLN A 199 8.83 -4.04 15.52
CA GLN A 199 8.02 -4.99 16.29
C GLN A 199 8.98 -5.84 17.09
N GLY A 200 9.11 -5.49 18.38
CA GLY A 200 9.65 -6.38 19.41
C GLY A 200 8.67 -7.49 19.75
#